data_AF-R7AD06-F1
#
_entry.id   AF-R7AD06-F1
#
_cell.length_a   1.000
_cell.length_b   1.000
_cell.length_c   1.000
_cell.angle_alpha   90.00
_cell.angle_beta   90.00
_cell.angle_gamma   90.00
#
_symmetry.space_group_name_H-M   'P 1'
#
loop_
_entity.id
_entity.type
_entity.pdbx_description
1 polymer ?
#
loop_
_entity_poly.entity_id
_entity_poly.type
_entity_poly.pdbx_seq_one_letter_code
_entity_poly.pdbx_strand_id
1 'polypeptide(L)'
;MKLRYIMAAFIVACIGTGCDDKLETFEPQGYMGTPTTVEEITSEALPGQIHLTWNVPENAQFSYMKIWYNDPLSKETIYKVVSKGTFELVIDDTRARFGDYEIFYQTFNANNEGGEIKSIKAQSGIAPVVVTESRKEVKLSGNQLSTNAQEPSEGPIANLVNGNTNDFFHTRWSSPQIPLPHYIQIDFNEEHQIFALEWWDRVVGNSDGFPTVAELQISNDGNDWETVETLSGFAASSGAHVTTEYVDAGKPFTHFRFNVTSTTQNSSYFHMAEFKFYDVELDVYDPETVELD
;
A
#
# COMPACT_ATOMS: atom_id res chain seq x y z
N MET A 1 -7.49 -6.84 -17.93
CA MET A 1 -8.38 -8.01 -18.11
C MET A 1 -9.79 -7.60 -17.68
N LYS A 2 -10.70 -7.42 -18.64
CA LYS A 2 -12.05 -6.86 -18.43
C LYS A 2 -12.95 -7.89 -17.74
N LEU A 3 -13.41 -7.62 -16.52
CA LEU A 3 -14.47 -8.41 -15.89
C LEU A 3 -15.84 -7.75 -16.13
N ARG A 4 -16.75 -8.61 -16.58
CA ARG A 4 -18.06 -8.32 -17.15
C ARG A 4 -19.16 -8.41 -16.08
N TYR A 5 -20.18 -7.55 -16.24
CA TYR A 5 -21.59 -7.69 -15.88
C TYR A 5 -22.00 -8.63 -14.73
N ILE A 6 -22.63 -8.07 -13.71
CA ILE A 6 -23.68 -8.74 -12.93
C ILE A 6 -25.00 -8.02 -13.23
N MET A 7 -25.73 -8.52 -14.24
CA MET A 7 -27.16 -8.32 -14.35
C MET A 7 -27.84 -9.26 -13.35
N ALA A 8 -28.54 -8.72 -12.36
CA ALA A 8 -29.45 -9.50 -11.54
C ALA A 8 -30.66 -9.91 -12.40
N ALA A 9 -30.76 -11.19 -12.70
CA ALA A 9 -31.85 -11.78 -13.45
C ALA A 9 -33.13 -11.81 -12.61
N PHE A 10 -34.12 -11.01 -12.98
CA PHE A 10 -35.50 -11.18 -12.51
C PHE A 10 -36.13 -12.36 -13.26
N ILE A 11 -36.52 -13.40 -12.51
CA ILE A 11 -37.27 -14.54 -13.04
C ILE A 11 -38.67 -14.05 -13.39
N VAL A 12 -38.96 -13.94 -14.69
CA VAL A 12 -40.31 -13.76 -15.22
C VAL A 12 -40.88 -15.15 -15.51
N ALA A 13 -41.81 -15.60 -14.67
CA ALA A 13 -42.67 -16.74 -14.96
C ALA A 13 -44.05 -16.24 -15.42
N CYS A 14 -44.25 -16.26 -16.73
CA CYS A 14 -45.55 -16.21 -17.42
C CYS A 14 -46.14 -17.64 -17.38
N ILE A 15 -47.44 -17.99 -17.25
CA ILE A 15 -48.74 -17.32 -17.40
C ILE A 15 -49.74 -18.19 -16.62
N GLY A 16 -50.70 -17.57 -15.92
CA GLY A 16 -51.94 -18.21 -15.49
C GLY A 16 -53.07 -17.20 -15.62
N THR A 17 -53.96 -17.44 -16.57
CA THR A 17 -55.09 -16.58 -16.96
C THR A 17 -55.99 -16.21 -15.77
N GLY A 18 -55.97 -14.93 -15.43
CA GLY A 18 -56.95 -14.24 -14.61
C GLY A 18 -56.62 -12.76 -14.70
N CYS A 19 -57.27 -12.03 -15.62
CA CYS A 19 -57.20 -10.58 -15.66
C CYS A 19 -57.89 -10.04 -14.40
N ASP A 20 -57.11 -9.76 -13.36
CA ASP A 20 -57.45 -8.72 -12.41
C ASP A 20 -56.73 -7.46 -12.91
N ASP A 21 -57.47 -6.56 -13.55
CA ASP A 21 -56.98 -5.29 -14.13
C ASP A 21 -56.61 -4.25 -13.05
N LYS A 22 -56.15 -4.71 -11.89
CA LYS A 22 -55.68 -3.88 -10.79
C LYS A 22 -54.19 -4.08 -10.58
N LEU A 23 -53.41 -3.70 -11.60
CA LEU A 23 -52.12 -3.10 -11.30
C LEU A 23 -52.43 -1.80 -10.56
N GLU A 24 -52.39 -1.83 -9.23
CA GLU A 24 -52.41 -0.59 -8.46
C GLU A 24 -51.27 0.27 -9.00
N THR A 25 -51.64 1.34 -9.69
CA THR A 25 -50.73 2.44 -9.96
C THR A 25 -50.30 2.92 -8.58
N PHE A 26 -49.09 2.56 -8.17
CA PHE A 26 -48.48 3.12 -6.97
C PHE A 26 -48.39 4.62 -7.18
N GLU A 27 -49.34 5.38 -6.64
CA GLU A 27 -49.26 6.82 -6.67
C GLU A 27 -48.01 7.22 -5.87
N PRO A 28 -47.14 8.08 -6.42
CA PRO A 28 -45.97 8.54 -5.71
C PRO A 28 -46.42 9.21 -4.40
N GLN A 29 -46.08 8.57 -3.29
CA GLN A 29 -46.36 9.07 -1.95
C GLN A 29 -45.32 10.14 -1.61
N GLY A 30 -45.75 11.38 -1.40
CA GLY A 30 -44.85 12.45 -0.97
C GLY A 30 -45.33 13.84 -1.35
N TYR A 31 -44.43 14.81 -1.19
CA TYR A 31 -44.67 16.16 -1.65
C TYR A 31 -44.57 16.22 -3.18
N MET A 32 -45.56 16.85 -3.81
CA MET A 32 -45.70 16.93 -5.29
C MET A 32 -45.60 18.36 -5.82
N GLY A 33 -45.41 19.35 -4.94
CA GLY A 33 -45.25 20.75 -5.37
C GLY A 33 -43.84 21.05 -5.85
N THR A 34 -43.55 22.34 -6.06
CA THR A 34 -42.21 22.82 -6.41
C THR A 34 -41.23 22.52 -5.28
N PRO A 35 -40.17 21.73 -5.52
CA PRO A 35 -39.19 21.40 -4.49
C PRO A 35 -38.57 22.64 -3.84
N THR A 36 -38.40 22.61 -2.51
CA THR A 36 -37.59 23.62 -1.82
C THR A 36 -36.14 23.51 -2.27
N THR A 37 -35.56 24.63 -2.72
CA THR A 37 -34.14 24.73 -3.05
C THR A 37 -33.29 24.61 -1.78
N VAL A 38 -32.23 23.81 -1.82
CA VAL A 38 -31.17 23.83 -0.81
C VAL A 38 -30.25 25.00 -1.11
N GLU A 39 -30.02 25.88 -0.15
CA GLU A 39 -29.12 27.01 -0.29
C GLU A 39 -27.80 26.74 0.44
N GLU A 40 -26.76 27.53 0.11
CA GLU A 40 -25.50 27.57 0.87
C GLU A 40 -24.74 26.22 0.93
N ILE A 41 -24.66 25.47 -0.18
CA ILE A 41 -23.69 24.37 -0.25
C ILE A 41 -22.27 24.96 -0.16
N THR A 42 -21.49 24.45 0.79
CA THR A 42 -20.09 24.79 0.99
C THR A 42 -19.20 23.62 0.59
N SER A 43 -17.94 23.91 0.27
CA SER A 43 -16.95 22.91 -0.11
C SER A 43 -15.66 23.05 0.69
N GLU A 44 -15.10 21.91 1.09
CA GLU A 44 -13.76 21.77 1.67
C GLU A 44 -12.91 20.86 0.77
N ALA A 45 -11.65 21.27 0.56
CA ALA A 45 -10.68 20.52 -0.21
C ALA A 45 -9.96 19.50 0.69
N LEU A 46 -10.14 18.21 0.44
CA LEU A 46 -9.47 17.11 1.15
C LEU A 46 -8.51 16.38 0.19
N PRO A 47 -7.51 15.62 0.66
CA PRO A 47 -6.56 14.94 -0.22
C PRO A 47 -7.25 14.03 -1.25
N GLY A 48 -7.21 14.41 -2.53
CA GLY A 48 -7.87 13.68 -3.63
C GLY A 48 -9.39 13.69 -3.57
N GLN A 49 -9.97 14.64 -2.83
CA GLN A 49 -11.38 14.66 -2.44
C GLN A 49 -11.96 16.08 -2.42
N ILE A 50 -13.25 16.18 -2.72
CA ILE A 50 -14.05 17.38 -2.47
C ILE A 50 -15.14 16.99 -1.47
N HIS A 51 -15.16 17.65 -0.32
CA HIS A 51 -16.20 17.45 0.69
C HIS A 51 -17.21 18.58 0.61
N LEU A 52 -18.46 18.24 0.32
CA LEU A 52 -19.56 19.18 0.27
C LEU A 52 -20.39 19.09 1.54
N THR A 53 -20.76 20.24 2.10
CA THR A 53 -21.64 20.32 3.27
C THR A 53 -22.74 21.35 3.04
N TRP A 54 -23.96 21.04 3.46
CA TRP A 54 -25.12 21.93 3.36
C TRP A 54 -26.10 21.71 4.50
N ASN A 55 -27.01 22.67 4.68
CA ASN A 55 -28.11 22.56 5.64
C ASN A 55 -29.43 22.35 4.91
N VAL A 56 -30.32 21.56 5.50
CA VAL A 56 -31.69 21.40 5.01
C VAL A 56 -32.64 22.09 6.00
N PRO A 57 -33.37 23.15 5.59
CA PRO A 57 -34.35 23.81 6.46
C PRO A 57 -35.40 22.83 6.98
N GLU A 58 -35.84 22.99 8.23
CA GLU A 58 -36.80 22.09 8.88
C GLU A 58 -38.11 21.95 8.08
N ASN A 59 -38.56 23.04 7.46
CA ASN A 59 -39.76 23.11 6.63
C ASN A 59 -39.51 22.82 5.13
N ALA A 60 -38.31 22.37 4.74
CA ALA A 60 -38.00 22.11 3.33
C ALA A 60 -38.85 20.96 2.77
N GLN A 61 -39.43 21.18 1.60
CA GLN A 61 -40.32 20.25 0.91
C GLN A 61 -39.66 19.73 -0.37
N PHE A 62 -38.96 18.60 -0.28
CA PHE A 62 -38.43 17.85 -1.41
C PHE A 62 -38.20 16.39 -1.00
N SER A 63 -37.98 15.51 -1.96
CA SER A 63 -37.79 14.07 -1.74
C SER A 63 -36.31 13.68 -1.75
N TYR A 64 -35.55 14.15 -2.74
CA TYR A 64 -34.11 13.92 -2.87
C TYR A 64 -33.43 15.09 -3.59
N MET A 65 -32.10 15.12 -3.55
CA MET A 65 -31.29 16.05 -4.32
C MET A 65 -30.36 15.27 -5.26
N LYS A 66 -30.28 15.73 -6.53
CA LYS A 66 -29.23 15.28 -7.45
C LYS A 66 -28.10 16.31 -7.41
N ILE A 67 -26.88 15.81 -7.38
CA ILE A 67 -25.64 16.57 -7.50
C ILE A 67 -24.90 15.99 -8.70
N TRP A 68 -24.36 16.83 -9.58
CA TRP A 68 -23.57 16.38 -10.72
C TRP A 68 -22.47 17.35 -11.11
N TYR A 69 -21.43 16.82 -11.74
CA TYR A 69 -20.31 17.58 -12.26
C TYR A 69 -19.70 16.84 -13.45
N ASN A 70 -18.98 17.57 -14.30
CA ASN A 70 -18.19 16.95 -15.36
C ASN A 70 -16.82 16.61 -14.77
N ASP A 71 -16.49 15.33 -14.72
CA ASP A 71 -15.21 14.87 -14.21
C ASP A 71 -14.12 15.02 -15.30
N PRO A 72 -13.09 15.85 -15.08
CA PRO A 72 -12.01 16.02 -16.04
C PRO A 72 -11.17 14.76 -16.24
N LEU A 73 -11.15 13.85 -15.26
CA LEU A 73 -10.36 12.61 -15.31
C LEU A 73 -11.03 11.56 -16.22
N SER A 74 -12.26 11.17 -15.90
CA SER A 74 -13.01 10.18 -16.70
C SER A 74 -13.61 10.76 -17.98
N LYS A 75 -13.72 12.09 -18.11
CA LYS A 75 -14.42 12.80 -19.20
C LYS A 75 -15.92 12.48 -19.25
N GLU A 76 -16.51 12.08 -18.12
CA GLU A 76 -17.93 11.77 -17.99
C GLU A 76 -18.63 12.74 -17.03
N THR A 77 -19.94 12.90 -17.19
CA THR A 77 -20.77 13.59 -16.18
C THR A 77 -21.13 12.61 -15.08
N ILE A 78 -20.68 12.88 -13.86
CA ILE A 78 -20.93 12.05 -12.70
C ILE A 78 -22.17 12.55 -11.97
N TYR A 79 -23.11 11.65 -11.67
CA TYR A 79 -24.31 11.94 -10.90
C TYR A 79 -24.26 11.27 -9.53
N LYS A 80 -24.64 12.02 -8.50
CA LYS A 80 -24.85 11.55 -7.13
C LYS A 80 -26.26 11.92 -6.70
N VAL A 81 -26.91 11.02 -5.97
CA VAL A 81 -28.25 11.25 -5.42
C VAL A 81 -28.17 11.12 -3.91
N VAL A 82 -28.66 12.14 -3.21
CA VAL A 82 -28.68 12.17 -1.75
C VAL A 82 -30.11 12.35 -1.25
N SER A 83 -30.39 11.74 -0.10
CA SER A 83 -31.71 11.83 0.53
C SER A 83 -31.91 13.20 1.17
N LYS A 84 -33.16 13.56 1.50
CA LYS A 84 -33.45 14.73 2.32
C LYS A 84 -32.73 14.74 3.69
N GLY A 85 -32.42 13.57 4.25
CA GLY A 85 -31.73 13.44 5.55
C GLY A 85 -30.20 13.48 5.46
N THR A 86 -29.65 13.79 4.29
CA THR A 86 -28.21 13.86 4.04
C THR A 86 -27.77 15.32 4.01
N PHE A 87 -26.67 15.63 4.69
CA PHE A 87 -26.15 17.00 4.87
C PHE A 87 -24.73 17.17 4.32
N GLU A 88 -24.14 16.07 3.84
CA GLU A 88 -22.78 16.06 3.31
C GLU A 88 -22.63 15.06 2.16
N LEU A 89 -21.62 15.29 1.32
CA LEU A 89 -21.20 14.37 0.27
C LEU A 89 -19.68 14.50 0.07
N VAL A 90 -18.97 13.37 0.15
CA VAL A 90 -17.57 13.30 -0.29
C VAL A 90 -17.56 12.84 -1.75
N ILE A 91 -16.85 13.60 -2.58
CA ILE A 91 -16.54 13.25 -3.96
C ILE A 91 -15.08 12.80 -3.99
N ASP A 92 -14.90 11.48 -3.99
CA ASP A 92 -13.60 10.84 -4.07
C ASP A 92 -12.99 10.90 -5.48
N ASP A 93 -11.71 10.57 -5.54
CA ASP A 93 -10.93 10.41 -6.77
C ASP A 93 -10.87 11.67 -7.65
N THR A 94 -10.90 12.84 -7.02
CA THR A 94 -10.71 14.14 -7.67
C THR A 94 -9.24 14.58 -7.58
N ARG A 95 -8.84 15.63 -8.32
CA ARG A 95 -7.45 16.11 -8.38
C ARG A 95 -7.36 17.63 -8.31
N ALA A 96 -6.37 18.14 -7.59
CA ALA A 96 -6.11 19.57 -7.50
C ALA A 96 -5.67 20.18 -8.85
N ARG A 97 -4.95 19.41 -9.69
CA ARG A 97 -4.44 19.86 -11.01
C ARG A 97 -5.51 20.35 -11.98
N PHE A 98 -6.77 19.99 -11.76
CA PHE A 98 -7.88 20.40 -12.61
C PHE A 98 -8.51 21.74 -12.22
N GLY A 99 -8.10 22.31 -11.08
CA GLY A 99 -8.62 23.60 -10.60
C GLY A 99 -10.07 23.49 -10.11
N ASP A 100 -10.91 24.42 -10.56
CA ASP A 100 -12.30 24.51 -10.14
C ASP A 100 -13.15 23.41 -10.81
N TYR A 101 -13.79 22.59 -9.99
CA TYR A 101 -14.92 21.77 -10.38
C TYR A 101 -16.19 22.60 -10.27
N GLU A 102 -16.91 22.74 -11.38
CA GLU A 102 -18.27 23.29 -11.33
C GLU A 102 -19.27 22.17 -10.99
N ILE A 103 -19.82 22.25 -9.79
CA ILE A 103 -20.73 21.26 -9.23
C ILE A 103 -22.14 21.83 -9.24
N PHE A 104 -23.03 21.16 -9.97
CA PHE A 104 -24.43 21.50 -10.07
C PHE A 104 -25.27 20.66 -9.12
N TYR A 105 -26.39 21.22 -8.67
CA TYR A 105 -27.31 20.49 -7.81
C TYR A 105 -28.76 20.99 -7.97
N GLN A 106 -29.70 20.09 -7.74
CA GLN A 106 -31.14 20.34 -7.88
C GLN A 106 -31.94 19.39 -6.97
N THR A 107 -32.91 19.93 -6.25
CA THR A 107 -33.88 19.14 -5.46
C THR A 107 -35.06 18.69 -6.32
N PHE A 108 -35.63 17.53 -5.99
CA PHE A 108 -36.72 16.89 -6.72
C PHE A 108 -37.86 16.51 -5.79
N ASN A 109 -39.09 16.60 -6.28
CA ASN A 109 -40.29 16.16 -5.55
C ASN A 109 -40.53 14.65 -5.76
N ALA A 110 -41.63 14.10 -5.23
CA ALA A 110 -41.93 12.66 -5.37
C ALA A 110 -42.37 12.23 -6.78
N ASN A 111 -42.67 13.17 -7.70
CA ASN A 111 -42.90 12.91 -9.13
C ASN A 111 -41.62 12.93 -9.98
N ASN A 112 -40.45 13.15 -9.37
CA ASN A 112 -39.20 13.42 -10.09
C ASN A 112 -39.22 14.74 -10.89
N GLU A 113 -40.04 15.71 -10.48
CA GLU A 113 -40.02 17.06 -11.02
C GLU A 113 -38.99 17.89 -10.23
N GLY A 114 -38.05 18.49 -10.95
CA GLY A 114 -36.95 19.25 -10.37
C GLY A 114 -37.30 20.71 -10.07
N GLY A 115 -36.70 21.27 -9.03
CA GLY A 115 -36.76 22.70 -8.69
C GLY A 115 -35.75 23.54 -9.47
N GLU A 116 -35.24 24.61 -8.86
CA GLU A 116 -34.17 25.43 -9.43
C GLU A 116 -32.84 24.65 -9.46
N ILE A 117 -32.05 24.83 -10.53
CA ILE A 117 -30.67 24.33 -10.61
C ILE A 117 -29.73 25.42 -10.08
N LYS A 118 -28.85 25.03 -9.16
CA LYS A 118 -27.79 25.88 -8.63
C LYS A 118 -26.43 25.25 -8.94
N SER A 119 -25.35 26.04 -8.81
CA SER A 119 -23.99 25.55 -8.89
C SER A 119 -23.07 26.22 -7.88
N ILE A 120 -21.99 25.51 -7.53
CA ILE A 120 -20.85 26.03 -6.80
C ILE A 120 -19.56 25.66 -7.52
N LYS A 121 -18.52 26.44 -7.28
CA LYS A 121 -17.15 26.09 -7.62
C LYS A 121 -16.49 25.47 -6.39
N ALA A 122 -15.92 24.29 -6.55
CA ALA A 122 -15.19 23.59 -5.51
C ALA A 122 -13.82 23.16 -6.02
N GLN A 123 -12.86 22.97 -5.11
CA GLN A 123 -11.52 22.51 -5.44
C GLN A 123 -11.22 21.24 -4.66
N SER A 124 -10.52 20.31 -5.30
CA SER A 124 -9.97 19.13 -4.65
C SER A 124 -8.66 19.48 -3.93
N GLY A 125 -8.37 18.80 -2.83
CA GLY A 125 -7.02 18.81 -2.27
C GLY A 125 -6.08 17.95 -3.10
N ILE A 126 -4.76 18.17 -2.94
CA ILE A 126 -3.73 17.39 -3.65
C ILE A 126 -3.95 15.91 -3.38
N ALA A 127 -4.16 15.13 -4.44
CA ALA A 127 -4.30 13.69 -4.35
C ALA A 127 -2.99 13.07 -3.86
N PRO A 128 -3.06 12.11 -2.92
CA PRO A 128 -1.86 11.50 -2.37
C PRO A 128 -1.11 10.70 -3.44
N VAL A 129 0.21 10.81 -3.42
CA VAL A 129 1.10 9.94 -4.20
C VAL A 129 0.97 8.51 -3.69
N VAL A 130 0.80 7.57 -4.62
CA VAL A 130 0.76 6.14 -4.32
C VAL A 130 2.10 5.54 -4.72
N VAL A 131 2.81 4.95 -3.76
CA VAL A 131 4.04 4.19 -4.02
C VAL A 131 3.71 2.71 -3.89
N THR A 132 3.96 1.95 -4.94
CA THR A 132 3.86 0.48 -4.90
C THR A 132 5.25 -0.12 -5.01
N GLU A 133 5.52 -1.16 -4.22
CA GLU A 133 6.79 -1.88 -4.26
C GLU A 133 6.64 -3.21 -5.01
N SER A 134 7.69 -3.58 -5.73
CA SER A 134 7.88 -4.95 -6.21
C SER A 134 9.30 -5.41 -5.87
N ARG A 135 9.45 -6.69 -5.55
CA ARG A 135 10.72 -7.27 -5.10
C ARG A 135 11.20 -8.33 -6.08
N LYS A 136 12.47 -8.26 -6.46
CA LYS A 136 13.14 -9.23 -7.32
C LYS A 136 14.32 -9.82 -6.58
N GLU A 137 14.29 -11.13 -6.37
CA GLU A 137 15.39 -11.82 -5.67
C GLU A 137 16.67 -11.75 -6.51
N VAL A 138 17.75 -11.27 -5.90
CA VAL A 138 19.10 -11.34 -6.45
C VAL A 138 19.65 -12.72 -6.11
N LYS A 139 19.85 -13.56 -7.13
CA LYS A 139 20.34 -14.93 -6.94
C LYS A 139 21.82 -14.93 -6.57
N LEU A 140 22.07 -14.95 -5.26
CA LEU A 140 23.39 -15.04 -4.67
C LEU A 140 24.02 -16.42 -4.88
N SER A 141 25.34 -16.45 -4.92
CA SER A 141 26.14 -17.67 -4.99
C SER A 141 27.25 -17.64 -3.95
N GLY A 142 27.63 -18.82 -3.42
CA GLY A 142 28.56 -18.90 -2.28
C GLY A 142 29.95 -18.30 -2.52
N ASN A 143 30.38 -18.15 -3.78
CA ASN A 143 31.64 -17.49 -4.15
C ASN A 143 31.57 -15.95 -4.07
N GLN A 144 30.37 -15.37 -3.99
CA GLN A 144 30.16 -13.94 -3.74
C GLN A 144 30.18 -13.62 -2.24
N LEU A 145 30.15 -14.65 -1.39
CA LEU A 145 30.03 -14.49 0.05
C LEU A 145 31.38 -14.58 0.74
N SER A 146 31.61 -13.69 1.71
CA SER A 146 32.73 -13.79 2.63
C SER A 146 32.35 -13.36 4.05
N THR A 147 33.17 -13.71 5.04
CA THR A 147 32.99 -13.33 6.45
C THR A 147 34.33 -13.12 7.11
N ASN A 148 34.40 -12.24 8.12
CA ASN A 148 35.58 -12.05 8.96
C ASN A 148 35.77 -13.15 10.01
N ALA A 149 34.77 -14.00 10.24
CA ALA A 149 34.76 -14.89 11.40
C ALA A 149 34.24 -16.29 11.09
N GLN A 150 34.57 -16.89 9.94
CA GLN A 150 34.15 -18.25 9.59
C GLN A 150 34.57 -19.27 10.67
N GLU A 151 33.64 -20.10 11.14
CA GLU A 151 33.98 -21.27 11.94
C GLU A 151 34.70 -22.32 11.06
N PRO A 152 35.91 -22.80 11.42
CA PRO A 152 36.69 -23.74 10.60
C PRO A 152 36.14 -25.16 10.53
N SER A 153 35.39 -25.62 11.53
CA SER A 153 34.96 -27.03 11.60
C SER A 153 33.56 -27.28 11.04
N GLU A 154 32.72 -26.26 10.96
CA GLU A 154 31.31 -26.41 10.57
C GLU A 154 30.72 -25.10 10.08
N GLY A 155 29.50 -25.20 9.55
CA GLY A 155 28.70 -24.07 9.12
C GLY A 155 29.38 -23.15 8.10
N PRO A 156 29.80 -23.66 6.93
CA PRO A 156 30.40 -22.84 5.88
C PRO A 156 29.43 -21.76 5.38
N ILE A 157 29.95 -20.58 5.05
CA ILE A 157 29.13 -19.44 4.57
C ILE A 157 28.28 -19.76 3.34
N ALA A 158 28.71 -20.69 2.49
CA ALA A 158 27.94 -21.14 1.33
C ALA A 158 26.57 -21.75 1.70
N ASN A 159 26.37 -22.17 2.95
CA ASN A 159 25.09 -22.68 3.42
C ASN A 159 24.00 -21.60 3.46
N LEU A 160 24.36 -20.31 3.50
CA LEU A 160 23.38 -19.23 3.49
C LEU A 160 22.55 -19.13 2.20
N VAL A 161 23.01 -19.75 1.11
CA VAL A 161 22.43 -19.57 -0.23
C VAL A 161 22.25 -20.90 -0.95
N ASN A 162 22.10 -21.99 -0.18
CA ASN A 162 22.00 -23.34 -0.74
C ASN A 162 20.53 -23.82 -0.90
N GLY A 163 19.58 -23.02 -0.42
CA GLY A 163 18.14 -23.31 -0.43
C GLY A 163 17.68 -24.28 0.65
N ASN A 164 18.51 -24.61 1.64
CA ASN A 164 18.23 -25.60 2.67
C ASN A 164 18.31 -25.00 4.08
N THR A 165 17.16 -24.64 4.65
CA THR A 165 17.04 -24.08 6.00
C THR A 165 17.40 -25.04 7.15
N ASN A 166 17.73 -26.31 6.85
CA ASN A 166 18.27 -27.25 7.84
C ASN A 166 19.80 -27.18 7.93
N ASP A 167 20.47 -26.62 6.93
CA ASP A 167 21.89 -26.26 7.02
C ASP A 167 22.04 -24.90 7.72
N PHE A 168 23.27 -24.53 8.04
CA PHE A 168 23.56 -23.25 8.68
C PHE A 168 24.95 -22.76 8.35
N PHE A 169 25.12 -21.45 8.39
CA PHE A 169 26.38 -20.77 8.57
C PHE A 169 26.63 -20.54 10.07
N HIS A 170 27.90 -20.60 10.49
CA HIS A 170 28.29 -20.29 11.86
C HIS A 170 29.56 -19.44 11.87
N THR A 171 29.51 -18.34 12.63
CA THR A 171 30.71 -17.56 12.93
C THR A 171 31.49 -18.16 14.11
N ARG A 172 32.71 -17.70 14.32
CA ARG A 172 33.74 -18.28 15.17
C ARG A 172 33.27 -18.44 16.63
N TRP A 173 32.79 -19.64 16.98
CA TRP A 173 32.39 -20.00 18.33
C TRP A 173 33.47 -20.78 19.07
N SER A 174 34.32 -21.49 18.33
CA SER A 174 35.39 -22.29 18.91
C SER A 174 36.62 -21.46 19.24
N SER A 175 37.50 -22.00 20.09
CA SER A 175 38.66 -21.25 20.62
C SER A 175 39.79 -21.12 19.58
N PRO A 176 40.42 -19.92 19.43
CA PRO A 176 40.04 -18.67 20.07
C PRO A 176 38.80 -18.04 19.44
N GLN A 177 37.89 -17.55 20.29
CA GLN A 177 36.72 -16.79 19.88
C GLN A 177 37.13 -15.38 19.40
N ILE A 178 36.44 -14.89 18.37
CA ILE A 178 36.56 -13.53 17.87
C ILE A 178 35.42 -12.70 18.48
N PRO A 179 35.68 -11.52 19.07
CA PRO A 179 34.60 -10.64 19.52
C PRO A 179 33.79 -10.09 18.34
N LEU A 180 32.49 -9.88 18.54
CA LEU A 180 31.65 -9.10 17.63
C LEU A 180 32.26 -7.70 17.37
N PRO A 181 32.05 -7.11 16.18
CA PRO A 181 31.07 -7.52 15.18
C PRO A 181 31.59 -8.55 14.16
N HIS A 182 30.67 -9.40 13.69
CA HIS A 182 30.91 -10.34 12.61
C HIS A 182 29.98 -10.02 11.44
N TYR A 183 30.46 -10.17 10.21
CA TYR A 183 29.64 -9.85 9.03
C TYR A 183 29.49 -11.03 8.07
N ILE A 184 28.37 -11.01 7.35
CA ILE A 184 28.24 -11.63 6.02
C ILE A 184 28.45 -10.51 5.01
N GLN A 185 29.46 -10.66 4.16
CA GLN A 185 29.73 -9.75 3.05
C GLN A 185 29.26 -10.40 1.75
N ILE A 186 28.67 -9.58 0.89
CA ILE A 186 28.28 -9.93 -0.47
C ILE A 186 29.01 -9.01 -1.43
N ASP A 187 29.75 -9.60 -2.36
CA ASP A 187 30.38 -8.91 -3.48
C ASP A 187 29.53 -9.13 -4.75
N PHE A 188 28.85 -8.07 -5.18
CA PHE A 188 27.98 -8.11 -6.36
C PHE A 188 28.78 -7.89 -7.64
N ASN A 189 28.24 -8.40 -8.75
CA ASN A 189 28.77 -8.15 -10.10
C ASN A 189 28.03 -7.01 -10.82
N GLU A 190 27.04 -6.42 -10.15
CA GLU A 190 26.19 -5.34 -10.63
C GLU A 190 25.90 -4.37 -9.48
N GLU A 191 25.38 -3.20 -9.82
CA GLU A 191 25.03 -2.18 -8.86
C GLU A 191 23.60 -2.40 -8.32
N HIS A 192 23.43 -2.19 -7.03
CA HIS A 192 22.15 -2.21 -6.33
C HIS A 192 21.94 -0.89 -5.59
N GLN A 193 20.69 -0.51 -5.26
CA GLN A 193 20.42 0.73 -4.51
C GLN A 193 19.28 0.56 -3.50
N ILE A 194 18.08 0.25 -3.99
CA ILE A 194 16.92 0.02 -3.12
C ILE A 194 16.78 -1.48 -2.94
N PHE A 195 16.85 -1.94 -1.71
CA PHE A 195 16.94 -3.36 -1.43
C PHE A 195 16.13 -3.78 -0.21
N ALA A 196 15.84 -5.08 -0.13
CA ALA A 196 15.27 -5.70 1.06
C ALA A 196 15.95 -7.04 1.33
N LEU A 197 15.86 -7.48 2.58
CA LEU A 197 16.47 -8.71 3.06
C LEU A 197 15.42 -9.70 3.57
N GLU A 198 15.74 -10.97 3.46
CA GLU A 198 15.01 -12.08 4.07
C GLU A 198 16.01 -13.11 4.57
N TRP A 199 15.79 -13.68 5.76
CA TRP A 199 16.65 -14.74 6.27
C TRP A 199 15.91 -15.69 7.20
N TRP A 200 16.54 -16.84 7.42
CA TRP A 200 16.11 -17.82 8.39
C TRP A 200 17.19 -18.01 9.44
N ASP A 201 16.77 -18.04 10.70
CA ASP A 201 17.60 -18.45 11.80
C ASP A 201 17.75 -19.98 11.82
N ARG A 202 18.85 -20.47 12.38
CA ARG A 202 19.11 -21.90 12.51
C ARG A 202 18.02 -22.61 13.33
N VAL A 203 17.61 -23.79 12.91
CA VAL A 203 16.56 -24.57 13.58
C VAL A 203 17.10 -25.44 14.73
N VAL A 204 18.16 -26.22 14.51
CA VAL A 204 18.56 -27.29 15.46
C VAL A 204 19.75 -26.90 16.32
N GLY A 205 19.65 -27.13 17.64
CA GLY A 205 20.80 -27.32 18.54
C GLY A 205 21.18 -26.14 19.43
N ASN A 206 20.55 -24.97 19.32
CA ASN A 206 21.03 -23.75 19.97
C ASN A 206 19.90 -22.94 20.64
N SER A 207 20.22 -22.23 21.72
CA SER A 207 19.30 -21.29 22.40
C SER A 207 19.78 -19.83 22.38
N ASP A 208 20.95 -19.61 21.78
CA ASP A 208 21.75 -18.39 21.80
C ASP A 208 22.41 -18.18 20.43
N GLY A 209 23.06 -17.03 20.23
CA GLY A 209 23.75 -16.72 18.96
C GLY A 209 22.81 -16.44 17.78
N PHE A 210 21.52 -16.20 18.03
CA PHE A 210 20.62 -15.59 17.04
C PHE A 210 20.94 -14.09 16.94
N PRO A 211 21.15 -13.50 15.75
CA PRO A 211 21.32 -12.06 15.60
C PRO A 211 20.17 -11.30 16.26
N THR A 212 20.46 -10.18 16.94
CA THR A 212 19.44 -9.29 17.53
C THR A 212 19.60 -7.84 17.10
N VAL A 213 20.81 -7.47 16.69
CA VAL A 213 21.11 -6.18 16.06
C VAL A 213 22.07 -6.43 14.90
N ALA A 214 21.73 -5.87 13.73
CA ALA A 214 22.57 -5.90 12.55
C ALA A 214 22.61 -4.52 11.90
N GLU A 215 23.82 -4.06 11.55
CA GLU A 215 24.02 -2.89 10.72
C GLU A 215 24.07 -3.33 9.26
N LEU A 216 23.30 -2.66 8.41
CA LEU A 216 23.32 -2.83 6.97
C LEU A 216 24.34 -1.86 6.41
N GLN A 217 25.45 -2.37 5.87
CA GLN A 217 26.54 -1.55 5.38
C GLN A 217 26.74 -1.73 3.89
N ILE A 218 27.13 -0.66 3.20
CA ILE A 218 27.40 -0.65 1.76
C ILE A 218 28.81 -0.14 1.48
N SER A 219 29.36 -0.53 0.33
CA SER A 219 30.64 -0.04 -0.19
C SER A 219 30.69 -0.15 -1.72
N ASN A 220 31.59 0.63 -2.33
CA ASN A 220 31.93 0.56 -3.75
C ASN A 220 33.40 0.18 -4.01
N ASP A 221 34.20 0.02 -2.96
CA ASP A 221 35.61 -0.37 -3.07
C ASP A 221 35.99 -1.59 -2.21
N GLY A 222 35.04 -2.09 -1.40
CA GLY A 222 35.21 -3.21 -0.48
C GLY A 222 36.04 -2.89 0.77
N ASN A 223 36.55 -1.67 0.91
CA ASN A 223 37.45 -1.25 1.98
C ASN A 223 36.81 -0.22 2.92
N ASP A 224 36.18 0.81 2.36
CA ASP A 224 35.47 1.85 3.09
C ASP A 224 33.98 1.52 3.12
N TRP A 225 33.40 1.48 4.32
CA TRP A 225 32.04 1.00 4.56
C TRP A 225 31.20 2.06 5.25
N GLU A 226 29.95 2.18 4.83
CA GLU A 226 28.95 3.09 5.41
C GLU A 226 27.73 2.30 5.87
N THR A 227 27.27 2.54 7.10
CA THR A 227 25.99 2.00 7.60
C THR A 227 24.84 2.82 7.06
N VAL A 228 23.92 2.19 6.32
CA VAL A 228 22.70 2.82 5.79
C VAL A 228 21.47 2.60 6.67
N GLU A 229 21.45 1.53 7.47
CA GLU A 229 20.34 1.19 8.37
C GLU A 229 20.85 0.32 9.54
N THR A 230 20.22 0.43 10.71
CA THR A 230 20.47 -0.47 11.85
C THR A 230 19.20 -1.22 12.21
N LEU A 231 19.16 -2.51 11.90
CA LEU A 231 18.05 -3.39 12.22
C LEU A 231 18.11 -3.85 13.66
N SER A 232 16.96 -3.84 14.35
CA SER A 232 16.77 -4.43 15.67
C SER A 232 15.30 -4.79 15.89
N GLY A 233 15.00 -5.55 16.95
CA GLY A 233 13.61 -5.90 17.31
C GLY A 233 12.93 -6.94 16.41
N PHE A 234 13.63 -7.47 15.41
CA PHE A 234 13.17 -8.62 14.63
C PHE A 234 13.23 -9.92 15.46
N ALA A 235 12.51 -10.95 15.00
CA ALA A 235 12.49 -12.25 15.66
C ALA A 235 13.89 -12.88 15.68
N ALA A 236 14.35 -13.30 16.85
CA ALA A 236 15.67 -13.89 17.07
C ALA A 236 15.52 -15.19 17.87
N SER A 237 15.17 -16.27 17.18
CA SER A 237 14.84 -17.56 17.81
C SER A 237 15.01 -18.72 16.82
N SER A 238 15.01 -19.94 17.37
CA SER A 238 15.17 -21.17 16.57
C SER A 238 14.16 -21.21 15.42
N GLY A 239 14.68 -21.28 14.19
CA GLY A 239 13.88 -21.35 12.97
C GLY A 239 13.06 -20.10 12.65
N ALA A 240 13.35 -18.96 13.29
CA ALA A 240 12.70 -17.71 12.96
C ALA A 240 12.90 -17.36 11.48
N HIS A 241 11.87 -16.80 10.87
CA HIS A 241 11.90 -16.28 9.51
C HIS A 241 11.67 -14.78 9.58
N VAL A 242 12.58 -14.02 9.00
CA VAL A 242 12.53 -12.56 9.00
C VAL A 242 12.49 -12.05 7.57
N THR A 243 11.62 -11.07 7.33
CA THR A 243 11.59 -10.25 6.12
C THR A 243 11.60 -8.80 6.56
N THR A 244 12.37 -7.97 5.86
CA THR A 244 12.52 -6.55 6.18
C THR A 244 11.65 -5.67 5.28
N GLU A 245 11.37 -4.46 5.74
CA GLU A 245 11.01 -3.35 4.85
C GLU A 245 12.18 -3.03 3.91
N TYR A 246 11.92 -2.34 2.79
CA TYR A 246 12.99 -1.92 1.91
C TYR A 246 13.82 -0.79 2.52
N VAL A 247 15.06 -0.69 2.06
CA VAL A 247 16.00 0.39 2.38
C VAL A 247 16.44 1.01 1.05
N ASP A 248 16.25 2.33 0.91
CA ASP A 248 16.90 3.10 -0.15
C ASP A 248 18.25 3.58 0.37
N ALA A 249 19.33 3.00 -0.17
CA ALA A 249 20.69 3.42 0.17
C ALA A 249 21.01 4.88 -0.23
N GLY A 250 20.17 5.52 -1.05
CA GLY A 250 20.36 6.86 -1.59
C GLY A 250 21.45 6.96 -2.65
N LYS A 251 22.19 5.87 -2.90
CA LYS A 251 23.22 5.75 -3.94
C LYS A 251 23.45 4.29 -4.35
N PRO A 252 23.91 4.03 -5.59
CA PRO A 252 24.32 2.69 -6.01
C PRO A 252 25.52 2.15 -5.22
N PHE A 253 25.52 0.83 -4.97
CA PHE A 253 26.61 0.10 -4.34
C PHE A 253 26.85 -1.27 -4.99
N THR A 254 28.09 -1.77 -4.90
CA THR A 254 28.48 -3.11 -5.41
C THR A 254 28.90 -4.08 -4.30
N HIS A 255 28.99 -3.62 -3.06
CA HIS A 255 29.32 -4.45 -1.90
C HIS A 255 28.34 -4.18 -0.77
N PHE A 256 27.94 -5.25 -0.09
CA PHE A 256 27.02 -5.18 1.05
C PHE A 256 27.54 -6.00 2.22
N ARG A 257 27.28 -5.54 3.44
CA ARG A 257 27.53 -6.29 4.68
C ARG A 257 26.28 -6.29 5.55
N PHE A 258 25.90 -7.49 5.96
CA PHE A 258 25.05 -7.72 7.12
C PHE A 258 25.97 -7.87 8.35
N ASN A 259 26.20 -6.77 9.06
CA ASN A 259 27.18 -6.67 10.15
C ASN A 259 26.49 -6.86 11.51
N VAL A 260 26.57 -8.07 12.08
CA VAL A 260 25.93 -8.41 13.35
C VAL A 260 26.74 -7.84 14.51
N THR A 261 26.10 -6.98 15.30
CA THR A 261 26.72 -6.28 16.44
C THR A 261 26.21 -6.79 17.79
N SER A 262 25.10 -7.52 17.80
CA SER A 262 24.55 -8.14 19.02
C SER A 262 23.79 -9.43 18.70
N THR A 263 23.77 -10.34 19.66
CA THR A 263 23.08 -11.63 19.56
C THR A 263 22.35 -11.97 20.86
N THR A 264 21.45 -12.94 20.78
CA THR A 264 20.80 -13.52 21.96
C THR A 264 21.85 -14.09 22.94
N GLN A 265 21.53 -13.94 24.23
CA GLN A 265 22.38 -14.34 25.37
C GLN A 265 23.80 -13.71 25.39
N ASN A 266 24.03 -12.63 24.64
CA ASN A 266 25.34 -11.96 24.53
C ASN A 266 26.47 -12.89 24.07
N SER A 267 26.15 -13.89 23.23
CA SER A 267 27.16 -14.73 22.58
C SER A 267 28.10 -13.88 21.70
N SER A 268 29.36 -14.31 21.58
CA SER A 268 30.36 -13.64 20.73
C SER A 268 30.29 -14.06 19.27
N TYR A 269 29.29 -14.86 18.89
CA TYR A 269 29.10 -15.44 17.58
C TYR A 269 27.62 -15.36 17.21
N PHE A 270 27.35 -15.42 15.92
CA PHE A 270 26.04 -15.74 15.38
C PHE A 270 26.07 -16.92 14.40
N HIS A 271 24.88 -17.46 14.17
CA HIS A 271 24.59 -18.44 13.14
C HIS A 271 23.29 -18.07 12.42
N MET A 272 23.12 -18.57 11.20
CA MET A 272 21.99 -18.27 10.33
C MET A 272 21.83 -19.41 9.32
N ALA A 273 20.61 -19.77 8.96
CA ALA A 273 20.33 -20.88 8.05
C ALA A 273 20.42 -20.46 6.58
N GLU A 274 19.70 -19.41 6.21
CA GLU A 274 19.57 -18.92 4.83
C GLU A 274 19.52 -17.40 4.84
N PHE A 275 20.03 -16.77 3.78
CA PHE A 275 20.05 -15.33 3.58
C PHE A 275 19.74 -14.98 2.13
N LYS A 276 18.82 -14.04 1.94
CA LYS A 276 18.42 -13.55 0.63
C LYS A 276 18.46 -12.04 0.58
N PHE A 277 18.76 -11.57 -0.62
CA PHE A 277 18.80 -10.16 -0.97
C PHE A 277 17.84 -9.93 -2.14
N TYR A 278 17.10 -8.84 -2.09
CA TYR A 278 16.13 -8.45 -3.11
C TYR A 278 16.44 -7.04 -3.59
N ASP A 279 16.42 -6.85 -4.90
CA ASP A 279 16.20 -5.52 -5.47
C ASP A 279 14.73 -5.14 -5.28
N VAL A 280 14.50 -3.87 -4.96
CA VAL A 280 13.16 -3.32 -4.79
C VAL A 280 12.95 -2.23 -5.83
N GLU A 281 11.93 -2.42 -6.66
CA GLU A 281 11.46 -1.40 -7.60
C GLU A 281 10.26 -0.68 -6.98
N LEU A 282 10.34 0.65 -6.91
CA LEU A 282 9.26 1.52 -6.45
C LEU A 282 8.57 2.15 -7.66
N ASP A 283 7.30 1.82 -7.88
CA ASP A 283 6.46 2.51 -8.85
C ASP A 283 5.70 3.63 -8.14
N VAL A 284 6.06 4.87 -8.51
CA VAL A 284 5.52 6.09 -7.91
C VAL A 284 4.46 6.65 -8.84
N TYR A 285 3.20 6.44 -8.48
CA TYR A 285 2.06 7.04 -9.14
C TYR A 285 1.68 8.34 -8.44
N ASP A 286 1.99 9.46 -9.08
CA ASP A 286 1.50 10.78 -8.68
C ASP A 286 0.26 11.16 -9.52
N PRO A 287 -0.95 11.11 -8.93
CA PRO A 287 -2.17 11.42 -9.66
C PRO A 287 -2.24 12.88 -10.15
N GLU A 288 -1.43 13.77 -9.55
CA GLU A 288 -1.41 15.19 -9.89
C GLU A 288 -0.53 15.53 -11.09
N THR A 289 0.38 14.63 -11.47
CA THR A 289 1.35 14.87 -12.56
C THR A 289 1.31 13.84 -13.68
N VAL A 290 0.70 12.67 -13.46
CA VAL A 290 0.56 11.62 -14.49
C VAL A 290 -0.02 12.17 -15.81
N GLU A 291 0.46 11.70 -16.96
CA GLU A 291 -0.14 12.07 -18.24
C GLU A 291 -1.57 11.55 -18.34
N LEU A 292 -2.44 12.34 -18.99
CA LEU A 292 -3.84 11.98 -19.20
C LEU A 292 -4.01 11.57 -20.66
N ASP A 293 -4.65 10.43 -20.88
CA ASP A 293 -5.07 9.94 -22.20
C ASP A 293 -6.17 10.81 -22.83
#